data_AF-A0A7I7YP18-F1
#
_entry.id   AF-A0A7I7YP18-F1
#
_cell.length_a   1.000
_cell.length_b   1.000
_cell.length_c   1.000
_cell.angle_alpha   90.00
_cell.angle_beta   90.00
_cell.angle_gamma   90.00
#
_symmetry.space_group_name_H-M   'P 1'
#
loop_
_entity.id
_entity.type
_entity.pdbx_description
1 polymer ?
#
loop_
_entity_poly.entity_id
_entity_poly.type
_entity_poly.pdbx_seq_one_letter_code
_entity_poly.pdbx_strand_id
1 'polypeptide(L)'
;MHRSAHHPDSALPVVTLAIEERHGRTFARAELDWKGSHLAATGVAYRHPSDNWPRESGQGLATARALSDLAKQVTALSPATS
;
A
#
# COMPACT_ATOMS: atom_id res chain seq x y z
N MET A 1 0.43 22.11 -39.63
CA MET A 1 0.18 22.43 -38.22
C MET A 1 0.07 21.12 -37.44
N HIS A 2 1.19 20.60 -36.94
CA HIS A 2 1.20 19.39 -36.10
C HIS A 2 0.84 19.81 -34.67
N ARG A 3 -0.39 19.53 -34.24
CA ARG A 3 -0.79 19.70 -32.84
C ARG A 3 -0.24 18.47 -32.10
N SER A 4 0.92 18.62 -31.48
CA SER A 4 1.43 17.61 -30.54
C SER A 4 0.36 17.44 -29.46
N ALA A 5 -0.28 16.27 -29.43
CA ALA A 5 -1.16 15.89 -28.36
C ALA A 5 -0.33 15.86 -27.07
N HIS A 6 -0.69 16.73 -26.13
CA HIS A 6 -0.15 16.73 -24.79
C HIS A 6 -0.44 15.35 -24.19
N HIS A 7 0.58 14.51 -23.97
CA HIS A 7 0.44 13.30 -23.16
C HIS A 7 0.30 13.77 -21.70
N PRO A 8 -0.83 13.56 -21.01
CA PRO A 8 -0.86 13.73 -19.56
C PRO A 8 -0.22 12.48 -18.94
N ASP A 9 1.09 12.28 -19.14
CA ASP A 9 1.84 11.14 -18.60
C ASP A 9 2.74 11.57 -17.44
N SER A 10 2.16 12.31 -16.51
CA SER A 10 2.81 12.70 -15.26
C SER A 10 1.83 12.54 -14.09
N ALA A 11 1.00 11.49 -14.12
CA ALA A 11 0.33 11.08 -12.89
C ALA A 11 1.41 10.50 -11.99
N LEU A 12 1.71 11.19 -10.88
CA LEU A 12 2.54 10.60 -9.83
C LEU A 12 1.91 9.27 -9.41
N PRO A 13 2.70 8.21 -9.24
CA PRO A 13 2.18 6.93 -8.77
C PRO A 13 1.46 7.13 -7.43
N VAL A 14 0.20 6.69 -7.38
CA VAL A 14 -0.64 6.79 -6.18
C VAL A 14 -0.73 5.42 -5.53
N VAL A 15 -0.59 5.39 -4.22
CA VAL A 15 -0.91 4.20 -3.42
C VAL A 15 -2.32 4.35 -2.87
N THR A 16 -3.21 3.43 -3.23
CA THR A 16 -4.56 3.38 -2.66
C THR A 16 -4.56 2.47 -1.44
N LEU A 17 -5.14 2.95 -0.34
CA LEU A 17 -5.24 2.22 0.93
C LEU A 17 -6.70 1.88 1.23
N ALA A 18 -6.96 0.60 1.51
CA ALA A 18 -8.19 0.15 2.12
C ALA A 18 -7.89 -0.37 3.54
N ILE A 19 -8.61 0.13 4.53
CA ILE A 19 -8.46 -0.28 5.93
C ILE A 19 -9.79 -0.83 6.42
N GLU A 20 -9.74 -2.04 6.95
CA GLU A 20 -10.90 -2.76 7.45
C GLU A 20 -10.62 -3.26 8.87
N GLU A 21 -11.63 -3.18 9.73
CA GLU A 21 -11.56 -3.77 11.07
C GLU A 21 -12.62 -4.83 11.26
N ARG A 22 -12.18 -6.03 11.68
CA ARG A 22 -13.06 -7.16 11.98
C ARG A 22 -12.48 -7.99 13.12
N HIS A 23 -13.32 -8.34 14.09
CA HIS A 23 -13.00 -9.28 15.19
C HIS A 23 -11.70 -8.95 15.96
N GLY A 24 -11.46 -7.67 16.28
CA GLY A 24 -10.26 -7.24 17.01
C GLY A 24 -8.97 -7.21 16.17
N ARG A 25 -9.08 -7.36 14.85
CA ARG A 25 -7.99 -7.22 13.90
C ARG A 25 -8.25 -6.05 12.98
N THR A 26 -7.19 -5.34 12.65
CA THR A 26 -7.16 -4.32 11.61
C THR A 26 -6.39 -4.86 10.43
N PHE A 27 -7.00 -4.82 9.26
CA PHE A 27 -6.43 -5.23 7.99
C PHE A 27 -6.24 -3.97 7.14
N ALA A 28 -5.06 -3.83 6.54
CA ALA A 28 -4.76 -2.79 5.58
C ALA A 28 -4.33 -3.46 4.27
N ARG A 29 -4.83 -2.94 3.15
CA ARG A 29 -4.43 -3.32 1.81
C ARG A 29 -3.91 -2.07 1.10
N ALA A 30 -2.72 -2.18 0.53
CA ALA A 30 -2.07 -1.12 -0.24
C ALA A 30 -1.96 -1.57 -1.70
N GLU A 31 -2.49 -0.78 -2.62
CA GLU A 31 -2.45 -1.06 -4.05
C GLU A 31 -1.66 0.01 -4.78
N LEU A 32 -0.88 -0.41 -5.77
CA LEU A 32 -0.04 0.47 -6.58
C LEU A 32 0.10 -0.10 -7.99
N ASP A 33 -0.23 0.70 -8.99
CA ASP A 33 0.16 0.44 -10.37
C ASP A 33 1.58 0.99 -10.60
N TRP A 34 2.53 0.10 -10.90
CA TRP A 34 3.94 0.44 -11.06
C TRP A 34 4.55 -0.23 -12.29
N LYS A 35 5.03 0.58 -13.25
CA LYS A 35 5.71 0.12 -14.47
C LYS A 35 4.97 -1.01 -15.20
N GLY A 36 3.66 -0.90 -15.32
CA GLY A 36 2.80 -1.90 -15.99
C GLY A 36 2.48 -3.14 -15.16
N SER A 37 2.89 -3.20 -13.89
CA SER A 37 2.50 -4.24 -12.94
C SER A 37 1.54 -3.67 -11.89
N HIS A 38 0.50 -4.44 -11.54
CA HIS A 38 -0.37 -4.12 -10.42
C HIS A 38 0.12 -4.83 -9.17
N LEU A 39 0.45 -4.08 -8.14
CA LEU A 39 0.90 -4.59 -6.84
C LEU A 39 -0.22 -4.46 -5.81
N ALA A 40 -0.45 -5.53 -5.05
CA ALA A 40 -1.39 -5.54 -3.94
C ALA A 40 -0.71 -6.14 -2.70
N ALA A 41 -0.43 -5.29 -1.73
CA ALA A 41 0.23 -5.63 -0.49
C ALA A 41 -0.73 -5.61 0.69
N THR A 42 -0.43 -6.40 1.72
CA THR A 42 -1.31 -6.52 2.89
C THR A 42 -0.55 -6.33 4.19
N GLY A 43 -1.24 -5.77 5.19
CA GLY A 43 -0.75 -5.60 6.54
C GLY A 43 -1.86 -5.91 7.53
N VAL A 44 -1.52 -6.60 8.61
CA VAL A 44 -2.49 -6.94 9.67
C VAL A 44 -1.94 -6.48 11.00
N ALA A 45 -2.78 -5.85 11.81
CA ALA A 45 -2.52 -5.58 13.22
C ALA A 45 -3.58 -6.29 14.05
N TYR A 46 -3.16 -6.91 15.15
CA TYR A 46 -4.06 -7.47 16.14
C TYR A 46 -4.08 -6.58 17.35
N ARG A 47 -5.28 -6.33 17.88
CA ARG A 47 -5.48 -5.69 19.17
C ARG A 47 -5.97 -6.77 20.13
N HIS A 48 -5.18 -7.07 21.17
CA HIS A 48 -5.66 -7.97 22.20
C HIS A 48 -6.79 -7.29 22.98
N PRO A 49 -7.85 -8.00 23.41
CA PRO A 49 -8.98 -7.41 24.13
C PRO A 49 -8.57 -6.70 25.43
N SER A 50 -7.47 -7.14 26.03
CA SER A 50 -6.87 -6.53 27.23
C SER A 50 -5.98 -5.32 26.91
N ASP A 51 -5.68 -5.07 25.63
CA ASP A 51 -4.91 -3.91 25.23
C ASP A 51 -5.81 -2.67 25.25
N ASN A 52 -5.51 -1.75 26.15
CA ASN A 52 -6.13 -0.43 26.19
C ASN A 52 -5.60 0.50 25.08
N TRP A 53 -5.39 -0.06 23.88
CA TRP A 53 -4.82 0.63 22.74
C TRP A 53 -5.89 1.42 21.98
N PRO A 54 -5.62 2.67 21.57
CA PRO A 54 -6.51 3.39 20.67
C PRO A 54 -6.72 2.59 19.38
N ARG A 55 -7.95 2.61 18.86
CA ARG A 55 -8.30 2.00 17.56
C ARG A 55 -7.38 2.48 16.44
N GLU A 56 -7.05 3.77 16.46
CA GLU A 56 -6.14 4.43 15.50
C GLU A 56 -4.74 3.82 15.48
N SER A 57 -4.26 3.28 16.61
CA SER A 57 -2.96 2.60 16.68
C SER A 57 -2.93 1.29 15.88
N GLY A 58 -4.06 0.56 15.81
CA GLY A 58 -4.20 -0.63 14.98
C GLY A 58 -4.20 -0.31 13.48
N GLN A 59 -4.87 0.77 13.09
CA GLN A 59 -4.90 1.25 11.70
C GLN A 59 -3.53 1.72 11.22
N GLY A 60 -2.81 2.49 12.05
CA GLY A 60 -1.45 2.92 11.75
C GLY A 60 -0.50 1.73 11.58
N LEU A 61 -0.54 0.76 12.50
CA LEU A 61 0.35 -0.41 12.44
C LEU A 61 0.04 -1.32 11.24
N ALA A 62 -1.24 -1.58 10.95
CA ALA A 62 -1.64 -2.38 9.79
C ALA A 62 -1.19 -1.68 8.49
N THR A 63 -1.39 -0.37 8.39
CA THR A 63 -0.96 0.43 7.24
C THR A 63 0.56 0.39 7.05
N ALA A 64 1.33 0.60 8.12
CA ALA A 64 2.79 0.53 8.06
C ALA A 64 3.29 -0.84 7.57
N ARG A 65 2.64 -1.92 8.01
CA ARG A 65 2.93 -3.29 7.55
C ARG A 65 2.61 -3.48 6.06
N ALA A 66 1.45 -2.98 5.61
CA ALA A 66 1.06 -3.06 4.20
C ALA A 66 2.01 -2.28 3.29
N LEU A 67 2.43 -1.08 3.70
CA LEU A 67 3.41 -0.27 2.95
C LEU A 67 4.81 -0.89 2.97
N SER A 68 5.21 -1.53 4.08
CA SER A 68 6.48 -2.25 4.16
C SER A 68 6.50 -3.48 3.25
N ASP A 69 5.37 -4.18 3.14
CA ASP A 69 5.21 -5.29 2.19
C ASP A 69 5.23 -4.79 0.74
N LEU A 70 4.53 -3.69 0.45
CA LEU A 70 4.54 -3.05 -0.87
C LEU A 70 5.96 -2.65 -1.30
N ALA A 71 6.75 -2.07 -0.38
CA ALA A 71 8.13 -1.72 -0.64
C ALA A 71 8.96 -2.95 -1.06
N LYS A 72 8.79 -4.10 -0.40
CA LYS A 72 9.48 -5.35 -0.76
C LYS A 72 9.07 -5.82 -2.16
N GLN A 73 7.78 -5.77 -2.48
CA GLN A 73 7.29 -6.14 -3.81
C GLN A 73 7.86 -5.24 -4.91
N VAL A 74 7.90 -3.92 -4.70
CA VAL A 74 8.52 -2.97 -5.64
C VAL A 74 10.01 -3.27 -5.81
N THR A 75 10.75 -3.53 -4.73
CA THR A 75 12.17 -3.89 -4.80
C THR A 75 12.40 -5.21 -5.56
N ALA A 76 11.52 -6.20 -5.38
CA ALA A 76 11.61 -7.48 -6.09
C ALA A 76 11.35 -7.37 -7.60
N LEU A 77 10.58 -6.36 -8.04
CA LEU A 77 10.37 -6.06 -9.46
C LEU A 77 11.53 -5.31 -10.12
N SER A 78 12.40 -4.67 -9.32
CA SER A 78 13.59 -4.04 -9.86
C SER A 78 14.56 -5.14 -10.27
N PRO A 79 14.97 -5.23 -11.55
CA PRO A 79 16.02 -6.17 -11.93
C PRO A 79 17.23 -5.87 -11.03
N ALA A 80 17.78 -6.90 -10.39
CA ALA A 80 19.04 -6.77 -9.66
C ALA A 80 20.02 -6.13 -10.63
N THR A 81 20.41 -4.87 -10.36
CA THR A 81 21.44 -4.19 -11.12
C THR A 81 22.71 -5.01 -10.95
N SER A 82 23.02 -5.84 -11.95
CA SER A 82 24.28 -6.57 -12.13
C SER A 82 24.96 -6.05 -13.38
#